data_AF-A0A124C4V7-F1
#
_entry.id   AF-A0A124C4V7-F1
#
_cell.length_a   1.000
_cell.length_b   1.000
_cell.length_c   1.000
_cell.angle_alpha   90.00
_cell.angle_beta   90.00
_cell.angle_gamma   90.00
#
_symmetry.space_group_name_H-M   'P 1'
#
loop_
_entity.id
_entity.type
_entity.pdbx_description
1 polymer ?
#
loop_
_entity_poly.entity_id
_entity_poly.type
_entity_poly.pdbx_seq_one_letter_code
_entity_poly.pdbx_strand_id
1 'polypeptide(L)'
;MHHPFTHVVSVPVDTRTARVHEEGWQSWSPSGAYALDAAPYRPTDGNRATVCYRPGVTVPPGTFQGEGLLALDPGDGTPVRLWAAPDPVHQVPSIRLTVRDQVAEVSSDGPVKEWTGADIQAVLGEWAAGLGLAAPRPAPTVWCSWYEYFTSVTEDDIHENLRAMDTLDLPIDVVQIDDGYQKALGDWLTLSGRFRSRAGIAGTIRARGRRAGIWTAPFLVDPSSTLAAEHPEWLVRDADGGLTHAGHNWGHDLYALDTTHPGAAAYLTEVFTTLRAEGYDYFKTDFLYAGALDGVRHTGVDALTAYRQGVELIRDAIGADAYLLGCGAPILPSLGLFDAMRVSPDTAPHRRPEADDFSRPGQDAAEFTGAARQWQHGRLWINDPDCLMARPAVETRERWAAHVEATGGLTASSDRLLSLDTWGVDTTRRLLTKGAEATE
;
A
#
# COMPACT_ATOMS: atom_id res chain seq x y z
N MET A 1 12.80 -8.35 -18.38
CA MET A 1 12.67 -8.38 -19.86
C MET A 1 11.19 -8.43 -20.20
N HIS A 2 10.68 -7.50 -21.01
CA HIS A 2 9.29 -7.57 -21.46
C HIS A 2 9.16 -8.67 -22.51
N HIS A 3 8.34 -9.67 -22.24
CA HIS A 3 7.96 -10.66 -23.23
C HIS A 3 6.94 -10.04 -24.21
N PRO A 4 6.89 -10.52 -25.47
CA PRO A 4 5.82 -10.09 -26.38
C PRO A 4 4.46 -10.54 -25.84
N PHE A 5 3.44 -9.69 -25.99
CA PHE A 5 2.07 -10.08 -25.69
C PHE A 5 1.61 -11.19 -26.64
N THR A 6 1.07 -12.25 -26.06
CA THR A 6 0.51 -13.39 -26.78
C THR A 6 -1.00 -13.41 -26.61
N HIS A 7 -1.72 -13.79 -27.67
CA HIS A 7 -3.17 -13.95 -27.61
C HIS A 7 -3.54 -15.04 -26.59
N VAL A 8 -4.52 -14.74 -25.74
CA VAL A 8 -5.06 -15.66 -24.74
C VAL A 8 -6.42 -16.17 -25.21
N VAL A 9 -7.36 -15.26 -25.47
CA VAL A 9 -8.72 -15.62 -25.88
C VAL A 9 -9.48 -14.44 -26.49
N SER A 10 -10.48 -14.75 -27.31
CA SER A 10 -11.46 -13.81 -27.84
C SER A 10 -12.83 -14.09 -27.19
N VAL A 11 -13.50 -13.05 -26.68
CA VAL A 11 -14.75 -13.18 -25.92
C VAL A 11 -15.82 -12.27 -26.53
N PRO A 12 -16.97 -12.79 -26.97
CA PRO A 12 -18.12 -11.95 -27.32
C PRO A 12 -18.57 -11.12 -26.10
N VAL A 13 -18.93 -9.85 -26.30
CA VAL A 13 -19.36 -8.94 -25.22
C VAL A 13 -20.55 -8.07 -25.66
N ASP A 14 -21.49 -7.77 -24.75
CA ASP A 14 -22.43 -6.65 -24.94
C ASP A 14 -21.72 -5.36 -24.51
N THR A 15 -21.36 -4.51 -25.48
CA THR A 15 -20.57 -3.30 -25.24
C THR A 15 -21.22 -2.29 -24.31
N ARG A 16 -22.53 -2.40 -24.02
CA ARG A 16 -23.25 -1.47 -23.13
C ARG A 16 -23.17 -1.91 -21.67
N THR A 17 -23.21 -3.22 -21.44
CA THR A 17 -23.35 -3.81 -20.10
C THR A 17 -22.07 -4.47 -19.61
N ALA A 18 -21.17 -4.87 -20.51
CA ALA A 18 -19.90 -5.48 -20.15
C ALA A 18 -19.05 -4.56 -19.26
N ARG A 19 -18.28 -5.18 -18.36
CA ARG A 19 -17.39 -4.50 -17.43
C ARG A 19 -16.04 -5.20 -17.39
N VAL A 20 -14.96 -4.42 -17.35
CA VAL A 20 -13.61 -4.92 -17.14
C VAL A 20 -13.07 -4.41 -15.82
N HIS A 21 -12.49 -5.30 -15.02
CA HIS A 21 -11.76 -4.95 -13.82
C HIS A 21 -10.25 -4.95 -14.09
N GLU A 22 -9.62 -3.78 -13.90
CA GLU A 22 -8.16 -3.66 -13.85
C GLU A 22 -7.68 -3.77 -12.41
N GLU A 23 -6.71 -4.65 -12.17
CA GLU A 23 -5.92 -4.66 -10.94
C GLU A 23 -4.60 -3.94 -11.20
N GLY A 24 -4.36 -2.87 -10.46
CA GLY A 24 -3.13 -2.10 -10.52
C GLY A 24 -1.96 -2.79 -9.83
N TRP A 25 -0.75 -2.32 -10.12
CA TRP A 25 0.51 -2.91 -9.67
C TRP A 25 0.68 -2.96 -8.14
N GLN A 26 0.44 -1.83 -7.48
CA GLN A 26 0.76 -1.63 -6.06
C GLN A 26 -0.40 -0.96 -5.29
N SER A 27 -0.27 -0.82 -3.98
CA SER A 27 -1.25 -0.16 -3.07
C SER A 27 -1.95 1.06 -3.67
N TRP A 28 -1.21 2.01 -4.24
CA TRP A 28 -1.73 3.27 -4.77
C TRP A 28 -2.14 3.21 -6.25
N SER A 29 -1.89 2.09 -6.94
CA SER A 29 -2.31 1.96 -8.33
C SER A 29 -3.84 1.92 -8.40
N PRO A 30 -4.48 2.78 -9.23
CA PRO A 30 -5.92 2.71 -9.44
C PRO A 30 -6.35 1.31 -9.88
N SER A 31 -7.34 0.77 -9.21
CA SER A 31 -7.89 -0.56 -9.49
C SER A 31 -9.41 -0.49 -9.41
N GLY A 32 -10.11 -1.13 -10.33
CA GLY A 32 -11.56 -0.97 -10.42
C GLY A 32 -12.19 -1.50 -11.68
N ALA A 33 -13.53 -1.56 -11.65
CA ALA A 33 -14.33 -2.01 -12.79
C ALA A 33 -14.79 -0.81 -13.66
N TYR A 34 -14.61 -0.95 -14.97
CA TYR A 34 -14.88 0.07 -15.97
C TYR A 34 -15.88 -0.45 -17.00
N ALA A 35 -16.71 0.45 -17.55
CA ALA A 35 -17.42 0.19 -18.80
C ALA A 35 -16.43 0.13 -19.97
N LEU A 36 -16.77 -0.57 -21.06
CA LEU A 36 -15.87 -0.75 -22.20
C LEU A 36 -15.58 0.55 -22.99
N ASP A 37 -16.39 1.59 -22.80
CA ASP A 37 -16.20 2.93 -23.38
C ASP A 37 -15.53 3.92 -22.42
N ALA A 38 -15.27 3.52 -21.17
CA ALA A 38 -14.55 4.33 -20.20
C ALA A 38 -13.05 4.32 -20.49
N ALA A 39 -12.37 5.41 -20.11
CA ALA A 39 -10.91 5.49 -20.10
C ALA A 39 -10.41 5.16 -18.69
N PRO A 40 -9.71 4.03 -18.48
CA PRO A 40 -9.12 3.75 -17.18
C PRO A 40 -8.01 4.74 -16.83
N TYR A 41 -7.74 4.90 -15.54
CA TYR A 41 -6.75 5.85 -15.05
C TYR A 41 -5.33 5.43 -15.46
N ARG A 42 -4.52 6.42 -15.84
CA ARG A 42 -3.14 6.25 -16.31
C ARG A 42 -2.25 7.30 -15.65
N PRO A 43 -0.93 7.05 -15.52
CA PRO A 43 -0.03 8.01 -14.91
C PRO A 43 -0.05 9.35 -15.66
N THR A 44 -0.12 10.46 -14.92
CA THR A 44 -0.10 11.81 -15.51
C THR A 44 1.29 12.30 -15.88
N ASP A 45 2.33 11.73 -15.27
CA ASP A 45 3.73 12.05 -15.53
C ASP A 45 4.65 10.85 -15.25
N GLY A 46 5.94 11.00 -15.58
CA GLY A 46 6.94 9.95 -15.41
C GLY A 46 7.22 9.59 -13.95
N ASN A 47 7.07 10.54 -13.03
CA ASN A 47 7.26 10.27 -11.60
C ASN A 47 6.12 9.39 -11.08
N ARG A 48 4.87 9.71 -11.41
CA ARG A 48 3.71 8.87 -11.06
C ARG A 48 3.83 7.49 -11.70
N ALA A 49 4.30 7.39 -12.94
CA ALA A 49 4.52 6.10 -13.61
C ALA A 49 5.49 5.19 -12.83
N THR A 50 6.56 5.76 -12.27
CA THR A 50 7.53 5.01 -11.43
C THR A 50 6.98 4.71 -10.04
N VAL A 51 6.38 5.70 -9.39
CA VAL A 51 6.02 5.60 -7.96
C VAL A 51 4.73 4.82 -7.76
N CYS A 52 3.74 4.97 -8.64
CA CYS A 52 2.36 4.54 -8.38
C CYS A 52 1.83 3.46 -9.34
N TYR A 53 2.52 3.20 -10.46
CA TYR A 53 2.12 2.22 -11.47
C TYR A 53 3.25 1.21 -11.69
N ARG A 54 3.07 0.27 -12.62
CA ARG A 54 4.13 -0.69 -12.96
C ARG A 54 5.27 0.03 -13.71
N PRO A 55 6.47 0.14 -13.13
CA PRO A 55 7.56 0.88 -13.74
C PRO A 55 7.98 0.25 -15.08
N GLY A 56 8.31 1.09 -16.07
CA GLY A 56 8.73 0.65 -17.40
C GLY A 56 7.61 0.09 -18.30
N VAL A 57 6.35 0.05 -17.83
CA VAL A 57 5.23 -0.48 -18.60
C VAL A 57 4.27 0.64 -19.02
N THR A 58 4.13 0.84 -20.33
CA THR A 58 3.17 1.79 -20.92
C THR A 58 1.96 1.05 -21.47
N VAL A 59 0.76 1.54 -21.12
CA VAL A 59 -0.51 1.00 -21.63
C VAL A 59 -0.93 1.77 -22.89
N PRO A 60 -1.17 1.10 -24.04
CA PRO A 60 -1.66 1.76 -25.23
C PRO A 60 -3.05 2.39 -25.03
N PRO A 61 -3.38 3.48 -25.76
CA PRO A 61 -4.73 4.05 -25.74
C PRO A 61 -5.80 3.01 -26.13
N GLY A 62 -6.98 3.09 -25.51
CA GLY A 62 -8.10 2.17 -25.76
C GLY A 62 -7.83 0.72 -25.31
N THR A 63 -6.83 0.51 -24.45
CA THR A 63 -6.48 -0.79 -23.90
C THR A 63 -6.71 -0.79 -22.40
N PHE A 64 -7.38 -1.82 -21.93
CA PHE A 64 -7.44 -2.15 -20.52
C PHE A 64 -6.24 -3.01 -20.14
N GLN A 65 -5.66 -2.79 -18.97
CA GLN A 65 -4.52 -3.58 -18.48
C GLN A 65 -4.63 -3.86 -16.98
N GLY A 66 -4.43 -5.11 -16.59
CA GLY A 66 -4.25 -5.52 -15.21
C GLY A 66 -2.88 -6.16 -15.00
N GLU A 67 -2.34 -6.02 -13.79
CA GLU A 67 -1.03 -6.56 -13.40
C GLU A 67 -1.21 -7.86 -12.62
N GLY A 68 -0.90 -8.96 -13.29
CA GLY A 68 -1.04 -10.33 -12.81
C GLY A 68 -2.46 -10.85 -12.77
N LEU A 69 -3.48 -9.98 -12.80
CA LEU A 69 -4.87 -10.40 -12.96
C LEU A 69 -5.72 -9.36 -13.72
N LEU A 70 -6.73 -9.83 -14.45
CA LEU A 70 -7.72 -9.03 -15.17
C LEU A 70 -9.04 -9.81 -15.23
N ALA A 71 -10.18 -9.17 -14.90
CA ALA A 71 -11.49 -9.79 -15.02
C ALA A 71 -12.38 -9.10 -16.04
N LEU A 72 -13.22 -9.87 -16.73
CA LEU A 72 -14.22 -9.42 -17.68
C LEU A 72 -15.57 -10.03 -17.33
N ASP A 73 -16.55 -9.18 -17.05
CA ASP A 73 -17.96 -9.51 -17.16
C ASP A 73 -18.40 -9.25 -18.61
N PRO A 74 -18.77 -10.28 -19.39
CA PRO A 74 -19.17 -10.11 -20.79
C PRO A 74 -20.46 -9.31 -20.98
N GLY A 75 -21.26 -9.11 -19.93
CA GLY A 75 -22.48 -8.28 -19.96
C GLY A 75 -23.70 -8.93 -20.62
N ASP A 76 -23.59 -10.17 -21.09
CA ASP A 76 -24.66 -10.93 -21.75
C ASP A 76 -25.31 -11.99 -20.83
N GLY A 77 -24.90 -12.03 -19.55
CA GLY A 77 -25.35 -13.00 -18.56
C GLY A 77 -24.55 -14.31 -18.54
N THR A 78 -23.52 -14.44 -19.39
CA THR A 78 -22.53 -15.51 -19.24
C THR A 78 -21.62 -15.26 -18.02
N PRO A 79 -20.97 -16.30 -17.46
CA PRO A 79 -20.11 -16.14 -16.30
C PRO A 79 -18.98 -15.12 -16.52
N VAL A 80 -18.67 -14.37 -15.46
CA VAL A 80 -17.47 -13.51 -15.42
C VAL A 80 -16.24 -14.38 -15.58
N ARG A 81 -15.27 -13.89 -16.35
CA ARG A 81 -14.00 -14.57 -16.61
C ARG A 81 -12.86 -13.80 -15.96
N LEU A 82 -11.98 -14.50 -15.26
CA LEU A 82 -10.78 -13.96 -14.64
C LEU A 82 -9.58 -14.65 -15.26
N TRP A 83 -8.62 -13.87 -15.75
CA TRP A 83 -7.29 -14.37 -16.08
C TRP A 83 -6.32 -13.91 -15.01
N ALA A 84 -5.60 -14.84 -14.41
CA ALA A 84 -4.64 -14.53 -13.36
C ALA A 84 -3.35 -15.35 -13.48
N ALA A 85 -2.28 -14.80 -12.92
CA ALA A 85 -0.96 -15.40 -12.87
C ALA A 85 -1.00 -16.75 -12.11
N PRO A 86 -0.41 -17.82 -12.65
CA PRO A 86 -0.30 -19.10 -11.94
C PRO A 86 0.65 -19.07 -10.73
N ASP A 87 1.63 -18.17 -10.75
CA ASP A 87 2.61 -17.93 -9.69
C ASP A 87 2.72 -16.42 -9.42
N PRO A 88 1.70 -15.82 -8.76
CA PRO A 88 1.57 -14.37 -8.64
C PRO A 88 2.65 -13.72 -7.78
N VAL A 89 3.41 -14.50 -6.99
CA VAL A 89 4.46 -13.96 -6.13
C VAL A 89 5.80 -13.78 -6.85
N HIS A 90 6.10 -14.61 -7.85
CA HIS A 90 7.35 -14.54 -8.63
C HIS A 90 7.16 -14.01 -10.05
N GLN A 91 5.95 -14.10 -10.60
CA GLN A 91 5.64 -13.69 -11.97
C GLN A 91 4.33 -12.91 -12.03
N VAL A 92 4.44 -11.63 -12.38
CA VAL A 92 3.29 -10.74 -12.55
C VAL A 92 3.19 -10.30 -14.02
N PRO A 93 2.51 -11.08 -14.88
CA PRO A 93 2.31 -10.70 -16.27
C PRO A 93 1.38 -9.49 -16.39
N SER A 94 1.64 -8.60 -17.34
CA SER A 94 0.64 -7.65 -17.80
C SER A 94 -0.40 -8.38 -18.64
N ILE A 95 -1.68 -8.21 -18.33
CA ILE A 95 -2.80 -8.80 -19.08
C ILE A 95 -3.57 -7.65 -19.71
N ARG A 96 -3.72 -7.68 -21.04
CA ARG A 96 -4.39 -6.63 -21.82
C ARG A 96 -5.70 -7.11 -22.39
N LEU A 97 -6.67 -6.20 -22.43
CA LEU A 97 -7.91 -6.38 -23.16
C LEU A 97 -8.16 -5.18 -24.08
N THR A 98 -8.50 -5.47 -25.33
CA THR A 98 -8.98 -4.50 -26.32
C THR A 98 -10.30 -4.97 -26.89
N VAL A 99 -11.13 -4.05 -27.38
CA VAL A 99 -12.45 -4.40 -27.91
C VAL A 99 -12.53 -4.00 -29.38
N ARG A 100 -12.94 -4.94 -30.23
CA ARG A 100 -13.22 -4.71 -31.65
C ARG A 100 -14.46 -5.50 -32.06
N ASP A 101 -15.40 -4.86 -32.74
CA ASP A 101 -16.59 -5.50 -33.32
C ASP A 101 -17.36 -6.41 -32.33
N GLN A 102 -17.60 -5.91 -31.11
CA GLN A 102 -18.26 -6.64 -30.00
C GLN A 102 -17.51 -7.89 -29.51
N VAL A 103 -16.20 -7.97 -29.78
CA VAL A 103 -15.31 -9.00 -29.28
C VAL A 103 -14.22 -8.36 -28.44
N ALA A 104 -14.07 -8.82 -27.20
CA ALA A 104 -12.95 -8.52 -26.34
C ALA A 104 -11.79 -9.47 -26.63
N GLU A 105 -10.65 -8.93 -27.05
CA GLU A 105 -9.43 -9.66 -27.32
C GLU A 105 -8.49 -9.54 -26.12
N VAL A 106 -8.21 -10.68 -25.48
CA VAL A 106 -7.34 -10.77 -24.32
C VAL A 106 -5.96 -11.27 -24.74
N SER A 107 -4.92 -10.62 -24.24
CA SER A 107 -3.53 -11.01 -24.45
C SER A 107 -2.70 -10.85 -23.18
N SER A 108 -1.58 -11.56 -23.06
CA SER A 108 -0.71 -11.52 -21.89
C SER A 108 0.76 -11.60 -22.29
N ASP A 109 1.63 -10.89 -21.58
CA ASP A 109 3.09 -11.01 -21.70
C ASP A 109 3.68 -12.13 -20.79
N GLY A 110 2.84 -12.97 -20.21
CA GLY A 110 3.29 -14.13 -19.47
C GLY A 110 2.18 -15.16 -19.24
N PRO A 111 2.48 -16.25 -18.53
CA PRO A 111 1.52 -17.32 -18.31
C PRO A 111 0.33 -16.82 -17.49
N VAL A 112 -0.88 -17.14 -17.95
CA VAL A 112 -2.13 -16.90 -17.23
C VAL A 112 -2.97 -18.17 -17.22
N LYS A 113 -3.77 -18.35 -16.18
CA LYS A 113 -4.83 -19.34 -16.10
C LYS A 113 -6.17 -18.63 -16.08
N GLU A 114 -7.23 -19.35 -16.43
CA GLU A 114 -8.58 -18.81 -16.45
C GLU A 114 -9.42 -19.42 -15.32
N TRP A 115 -10.25 -18.56 -14.73
CA TRP A 115 -11.30 -18.88 -13.78
C TRP A 115 -12.61 -18.25 -14.24
N THR A 116 -13.73 -18.79 -13.78
CA THR A 116 -15.06 -18.24 -14.05
C THR A 116 -15.86 -18.13 -12.76
N GLY A 117 -16.66 -17.08 -12.60
CA GLY A 117 -17.51 -16.89 -11.44
C GLY A 117 -18.78 -16.09 -11.72
N ALA A 118 -19.59 -15.89 -10.68
CA ALA A 118 -20.89 -15.24 -10.81
C ALA A 118 -20.80 -13.72 -11.02
N ASP A 119 -19.84 -13.07 -10.38
CA ASP A 119 -19.54 -11.65 -10.53
C ASP A 119 -18.02 -11.42 -10.33
N ILE A 120 -17.56 -10.20 -10.62
CA ILE A 120 -16.15 -9.81 -10.55
C ILE A 120 -15.58 -9.98 -9.13
N GLN A 121 -16.26 -9.52 -8.09
CA GLN A 121 -15.74 -9.62 -6.71
C GLN A 121 -15.74 -11.08 -6.24
N ALA A 122 -16.76 -11.86 -6.62
CA ALA A 122 -16.86 -13.27 -6.28
C ALA A 122 -15.71 -14.09 -6.90
N VAL A 123 -15.46 -13.97 -8.22
CA VAL A 123 -14.39 -14.74 -8.87
C VAL A 123 -13.00 -14.34 -8.37
N LEU A 124 -12.77 -13.06 -8.08
CA LEU A 124 -11.53 -12.59 -7.47
C LEU A 124 -11.36 -13.13 -6.04
N GLY A 125 -12.43 -13.12 -5.24
CA GLY A 125 -12.44 -13.67 -3.89
C GLY A 125 -12.23 -15.18 -3.84
N GLU A 126 -12.82 -15.94 -4.78
CA GLU A 126 -12.61 -17.38 -4.93
C GLU A 126 -11.18 -17.69 -5.36
N TRP A 127 -10.63 -16.93 -6.31
CA TRP A 127 -9.23 -17.03 -6.70
C TRP A 127 -8.30 -16.77 -5.52
N ALA A 128 -8.53 -15.69 -4.76
CA ALA A 128 -7.75 -15.35 -3.58
C ALA A 128 -7.80 -16.45 -2.51
N ALA A 129 -8.99 -17.01 -2.23
CA ALA A 129 -9.15 -18.12 -1.30
C ALA A 129 -8.44 -19.39 -1.79
N GLY A 130 -8.41 -19.62 -3.11
CA GLY A 130 -7.73 -20.75 -3.75
C GLY A 130 -6.21 -20.72 -3.63
N LEU A 131 -5.60 -19.58 -3.26
CA LEU A 131 -4.16 -19.47 -3.02
C LEU A 131 -3.73 -20.20 -1.73
N GLY A 132 -4.66 -20.48 -0.81
CA GLY A 132 -4.37 -21.23 0.41
C GLY A 132 -3.43 -20.51 1.39
N LEU A 133 -3.47 -19.17 1.41
CA LEU A 133 -2.71 -18.37 2.38
C LEU A 133 -3.25 -18.58 3.80
N ALA A 134 -2.38 -18.37 4.80
CA ALA A 134 -2.82 -18.38 6.19
C ALA A 134 -3.85 -17.27 6.43
N ALA A 135 -4.87 -17.57 7.24
CA ALA A 135 -5.85 -16.57 7.62
C ALA A 135 -5.15 -15.38 8.33
N PRO A 136 -5.43 -14.13 7.91
CA PRO A 136 -4.76 -12.98 8.48
C PRO A 136 -5.18 -12.76 9.94
N ARG A 137 -4.25 -12.26 10.75
CA ARG A 137 -4.54 -11.89 12.14
C ARG A 137 -5.44 -10.64 12.16
N PRO A 138 -6.38 -10.53 13.12
CA PRO A 138 -7.18 -9.33 13.27
C PRO A 138 -6.30 -8.07 13.44
N ALA A 139 -6.75 -6.95 12.87
CA ALA A 139 -6.01 -5.69 12.91
C ALA A 139 -6.31 -4.91 14.20
N PRO A 140 -5.30 -4.33 14.87
CA PRO A 140 -5.55 -3.44 15.98
C PRO A 140 -6.22 -2.13 15.53
N THR A 141 -6.81 -1.41 16.47
CA THR A 141 -7.21 -0.02 16.24
C THR A 141 -6.00 0.90 16.35
N VAL A 142 -5.90 1.90 15.47
CA VAL A 142 -4.69 2.72 15.34
C VAL A 142 -5.03 4.20 15.44
N TRP A 143 -4.16 4.98 16.07
CA TRP A 143 -4.04 6.41 15.80
C TRP A 143 -2.73 6.67 15.07
N CYS A 144 -2.80 7.36 13.94
CA CYS A 144 -1.68 7.67 13.05
C CYS A 144 -1.45 9.18 12.99
N SER A 145 -0.20 9.65 13.07
CA SER A 145 0.11 11.08 13.05
C SER A 145 0.07 11.75 11.67
N TRP A 146 0.00 10.99 10.57
CA TRP A 146 0.27 11.49 9.22
C TRP A 146 -0.70 12.57 8.72
N TYR A 147 -2.01 12.30 8.70
CA TYR A 147 -2.98 13.14 7.99
C TYR A 147 -3.40 14.42 8.71
N GLU A 148 -2.78 14.70 9.86
CA GLU A 148 -2.88 15.98 10.55
C GLU A 148 -1.54 16.74 10.52
N TYR A 149 -0.44 16.08 10.90
CA TYR A 149 0.84 16.75 11.14
C TYR A 149 1.83 16.61 9.98
N PHE A 150 1.64 15.62 9.10
CA PHE A 150 2.57 15.23 8.05
C PHE A 150 4.01 15.15 8.60
N THR A 151 5.00 15.57 7.80
CA THR A 151 6.42 15.62 8.18
C THR A 151 6.76 16.59 9.31
N SER A 152 5.79 17.39 9.77
CA SER A 152 5.96 18.38 10.83
C SER A 152 5.61 17.85 12.22
N VAL A 153 5.25 16.56 12.34
CA VAL A 153 4.97 15.92 13.63
C VAL A 153 6.11 16.08 14.63
N THR A 154 5.76 16.35 15.88
CA THR A 154 6.69 16.47 17.01
C THR A 154 6.34 15.49 18.13
N GLU A 155 7.29 15.24 19.03
CA GLU A 155 7.03 14.41 20.23
C GLU A 155 5.93 15.02 21.13
N ASP A 156 5.78 16.34 21.13
CA ASP A 156 4.75 17.03 21.93
C ASP A 156 3.34 16.82 21.35
N ASP A 157 3.21 16.70 20.02
CA ASP A 157 1.95 16.33 19.38
C ASP A 157 1.52 14.91 19.81
N ILE A 158 2.47 13.97 19.90
CA ILE A 158 2.19 12.60 20.38
C ILE A 158 1.74 12.64 21.84
N HIS A 159 2.41 13.42 22.70
CA HIS A 159 2.00 13.56 24.09
C HIS A 159 0.63 14.22 24.26
N GLU A 160 0.29 15.21 23.44
CA GLU A 160 -1.03 15.84 23.45
C GLU A 160 -2.12 14.81 23.11
N ASN A 161 -1.94 14.06 22.02
CA ASN A 161 -2.92 13.07 21.58
C ASN A 161 -3.02 11.90 22.57
N LEU A 162 -1.93 11.44 23.18
CA LEU A 162 -2.00 10.46 24.27
C LEU A 162 -2.89 10.91 25.44
N ARG A 163 -2.80 12.18 25.85
CA ARG A 163 -3.68 12.73 26.91
C ARG A 163 -5.13 12.86 26.42
N ALA A 164 -5.31 13.23 25.15
CA ALA A 164 -6.62 13.37 24.53
C ALA A 164 -7.34 12.02 24.43
N MET A 165 -6.64 10.94 24.08
CA MET A 165 -7.19 9.58 24.04
C MET A 165 -7.79 9.16 25.38
N ASP A 166 -7.10 9.47 26.49
CA ASP A 166 -7.60 9.19 27.84
C ASP A 166 -8.80 10.09 28.21
N THR A 167 -8.75 11.36 27.81
CA THR A 167 -9.80 12.35 28.13
C THR A 167 -11.10 12.07 27.36
N LEU A 168 -10.97 11.62 26.11
CA LEU A 168 -12.08 11.37 25.20
C LEU A 168 -12.55 9.90 25.24
N ASP A 169 -11.88 9.04 26.00
CA ASP A 169 -12.20 7.61 26.11
C ASP A 169 -12.29 6.94 24.72
N LEU A 170 -11.21 7.07 23.95
CA LEU A 170 -11.11 6.48 22.60
C LEU A 170 -10.38 5.12 22.67
N PRO A 171 -10.95 4.04 22.09
CA PRO A 171 -10.40 2.69 22.16
C PRO A 171 -9.29 2.50 21.11
N ILE A 172 -8.17 3.19 21.32
CA ILE A 172 -6.98 3.13 20.46
C ILE A 172 -5.97 2.17 21.09
N ASP A 173 -5.70 1.05 20.41
CA ASP A 173 -4.68 0.07 20.81
C ASP A 173 -3.27 0.55 20.46
N VAL A 174 -3.05 0.99 19.21
CA VAL A 174 -1.74 1.39 18.70
C VAL A 174 -1.66 2.90 18.49
N VAL A 175 -0.57 3.51 18.98
CA VAL A 175 -0.16 4.88 18.61
C VAL A 175 1.00 4.80 17.65
N GLN A 176 0.73 5.06 16.37
CA GLN A 176 1.70 5.02 15.29
C GLN A 176 2.28 6.41 15.03
N ILE A 177 3.61 6.51 15.17
CA ILE A 177 4.39 7.67 14.73
C ILE A 177 4.73 7.47 13.26
N ASP A 178 4.17 8.32 12.39
CA ASP A 178 4.40 8.29 10.95
C ASP A 178 5.66 9.10 10.54
N ASP A 179 5.84 9.35 9.24
CA ASP A 179 6.97 10.10 8.68
C ASP A 179 7.18 11.47 9.37
N GLY A 180 8.41 11.73 9.82
CA GLY A 180 8.85 13.01 10.40
C GLY A 180 9.78 12.89 11.60
N TYR A 181 9.86 11.70 12.21
CA TYR A 181 10.74 11.42 13.35
C TYR A 181 12.21 11.21 12.94
N GLN A 182 12.44 10.64 11.76
CA GLN A 182 13.75 10.32 11.22
C GLN A 182 14.41 11.53 10.57
N LYS A 183 15.74 11.55 10.55
CA LYS A 183 16.53 12.64 9.95
C LYS A 183 16.40 12.70 8.42
N ALA A 184 16.45 11.55 7.76
CA ALA A 184 16.37 11.39 6.31
C ALA A 184 15.90 9.96 5.96
N LEU A 185 15.44 9.75 4.74
CA LEU A 185 15.15 8.39 4.25
C LEU A 185 16.47 7.63 4.10
N GLY A 186 16.54 6.45 4.71
CA GLY A 186 17.77 5.69 4.86
C GLY A 186 18.47 5.90 6.21
N ASP A 187 18.15 6.94 6.99
CA ASP A 187 18.76 7.23 8.32
C ASP A 187 17.75 7.02 9.47
N TRP A 188 17.11 5.86 9.53
CA TRP A 188 15.97 5.55 10.42
C TRP A 188 16.31 5.60 11.92
N LEU A 189 17.56 5.35 12.28
CA LEU A 189 18.05 5.38 13.66
C LEU A 189 18.63 6.74 14.06
N THR A 190 18.48 7.77 13.23
CA THR A 190 18.84 9.15 13.58
C THR A 190 17.59 10.02 13.59
N LEU A 191 17.38 10.76 14.69
CA LEU A 191 16.20 11.61 14.85
C LEU A 191 16.34 12.93 14.09
N SER A 192 15.20 13.47 13.62
CA SER A 192 15.09 14.78 12.96
C SER A 192 15.37 15.99 13.86
N GLY A 193 15.42 15.78 15.18
CA GLY A 193 15.45 16.83 16.19
C GLY A 193 14.08 17.25 16.71
N ARG A 194 12.97 16.79 16.09
CA ARG A 194 11.59 16.99 16.58
C ARG A 194 11.19 16.00 17.69
N PHE A 195 11.99 14.96 17.86
CA PHE A 195 11.87 13.93 18.88
C PHE A 195 13.14 13.90 19.73
N ARG A 196 12.95 13.70 21.03
CA ARG A 196 14.01 13.65 22.04
C ARG A 196 14.57 12.24 22.18
N SER A 197 13.72 11.21 22.09
CA SER A 197 14.13 9.81 22.18
C SER A 197 13.08 8.87 21.57
N ARG A 198 13.48 8.03 20.62
CA ARG A 198 12.61 6.98 20.06
C ARG A 198 12.17 5.97 21.12
N ALA A 199 13.11 5.49 21.93
CA ALA A 199 12.80 4.58 23.04
C ALA A 199 11.96 5.26 24.13
N GLY A 200 12.24 6.54 24.41
CA GLY A 200 11.51 7.32 25.42
C GLY A 200 10.04 7.54 25.06
N ILE A 201 9.74 7.88 23.81
CA ILE A 201 8.36 8.06 23.36
C ILE A 201 7.61 6.72 23.29
N ALA A 202 8.25 5.64 22.80
CA ALA A 202 7.67 4.30 22.83
C ALA A 202 7.35 3.84 24.26
N GLY A 203 8.28 4.06 25.20
CA GLY A 203 8.06 3.79 26.62
C GLY A 203 6.90 4.59 27.20
N THR A 204 6.73 5.86 26.80
CA THR A 204 5.62 6.71 27.24
C THR A 204 4.27 6.21 26.71
N ILE A 205 4.19 5.83 25.44
CA ILE A 205 2.98 5.23 24.84
C ILE A 205 2.58 3.97 25.63
N ARG A 206 3.54 3.07 25.87
CA ARG A 206 3.34 1.82 26.62
C ARG A 206 2.95 2.02 28.07
N ALA A 207 3.52 3.04 28.73
CA ALA A 207 3.16 3.37 30.11
C ALA A 207 1.69 3.81 30.25
N ARG A 208 1.02 4.19 29.15
CA ARG A 208 -0.43 4.49 29.10
C ARG A 208 -1.27 3.32 28.60
N GLY A 209 -0.74 2.10 28.63
CA GLY A 209 -1.46 0.88 28.27
C GLY A 209 -1.70 0.70 26.77
N ARG A 210 -0.94 1.40 25.92
CA ARG A 210 -1.07 1.35 24.46
C ARG A 210 0.18 0.75 23.81
N ARG A 211 0.03 0.21 22.61
CA ARG A 211 1.13 -0.32 21.79
C ARG A 211 1.77 0.79 20.97
N ALA A 212 3.09 0.70 20.76
CA ALA A 212 3.84 1.69 20.01
C ALA A 212 4.04 1.23 18.56
N GLY A 213 3.61 2.08 17.62
CA GLY A 213 3.80 1.88 16.19
C GLY A 213 4.78 2.87 15.57
N ILE A 214 5.47 2.46 14.51
CA ILE A 214 6.42 3.33 13.80
C ILE A 214 6.41 3.08 12.29
N TRP A 215 6.59 4.16 11.52
CA TRP A 215 6.70 4.14 10.06
C TRP A 215 8.15 4.06 9.59
N THR A 216 8.40 3.37 8.48
CA THR A 216 9.66 3.48 7.70
C THR A 216 9.36 3.34 6.21
N ALA A 217 10.23 3.88 5.34
CA ALA A 217 10.25 3.56 3.91
C ALA A 217 11.51 2.74 3.59
N PRO A 218 11.55 1.46 3.99
CA PRO A 218 12.80 0.72 4.20
C PRO A 218 13.70 0.57 2.97
N PHE A 219 13.13 0.69 1.77
CA PHE A 219 13.85 0.54 0.51
C PHE A 219 14.13 1.86 -0.20
N LEU A 220 13.68 3.00 0.34
CA LEU A 220 14.00 4.32 -0.18
C LEU A 220 15.18 4.95 0.55
N VAL A 221 16.05 5.59 -0.22
CA VAL A 221 17.22 6.29 0.27
C VAL A 221 17.24 7.70 -0.31
N ASP A 222 17.36 8.69 0.57
CA ASP A 222 17.62 10.08 0.22
C ASP A 222 19.12 10.22 -0.16
N PRO A 223 19.48 10.82 -1.31
CA PRO A 223 20.88 11.04 -1.70
C PRO A 223 21.71 11.85 -0.70
N SER A 224 21.05 12.63 0.16
CA SER A 224 21.68 13.44 1.21
C SER A 224 21.80 12.71 2.55
N SER A 225 21.29 11.47 2.65
CA SER A 225 21.42 10.64 3.86
C SER A 225 22.87 10.26 4.15
N THR A 226 23.16 9.99 5.42
CA THR A 226 24.46 9.44 5.83
C THR A 226 24.68 8.07 5.18
N LEU A 227 23.63 7.24 5.07
CA LEU A 227 23.69 5.97 4.37
C LEU A 227 24.20 6.12 2.92
N ALA A 228 23.62 7.02 2.13
CA ALA A 228 24.02 7.20 0.73
C ALA A 228 25.46 7.74 0.60
N ALA A 229 25.88 8.61 1.53
CA ALA A 229 27.21 9.18 1.52
C ALA A 229 28.31 8.18 1.90
N GLU A 230 28.04 7.32 2.89
CA GLU A 230 29.01 6.35 3.42
C GLU A 230 28.99 5.01 2.66
N HIS A 231 27.83 4.63 2.12
CA HIS A 231 27.61 3.34 1.47
C HIS A 231 26.91 3.45 0.10
N PRO A 232 27.46 4.20 -0.87
CA PRO A 232 26.87 4.30 -2.21
C PRO A 232 26.84 2.96 -2.96
N GLU A 233 27.63 1.97 -2.55
CA GLU A 233 27.62 0.60 -3.07
C GLU A 233 26.42 -0.24 -2.62
N TRP A 234 25.63 0.24 -1.65
CA TRP A 234 24.39 -0.41 -1.20
C TRP A 234 23.17 -0.03 -2.03
N LEU A 235 23.31 0.84 -3.03
CA LEU A 235 22.20 1.31 -3.83
C LEU A 235 22.10 0.53 -5.13
N VAL A 236 20.87 0.22 -5.54
CA VAL A 236 20.59 -0.45 -6.82
C VAL A 236 21.08 0.42 -7.97
N ARG A 237 21.71 -0.19 -8.96
CA ARG A 237 22.19 0.49 -10.16
C ARG A 237 21.27 0.27 -11.35
N ASP A 238 21.19 1.26 -12.24
CA ASP A 238 20.58 1.07 -13.54
C ASP A 238 21.50 0.31 -14.51
N ALA A 239 21.02 0.02 -15.72
CA ALA A 239 21.78 -0.69 -16.74
C ALA A 239 22.98 0.10 -17.29
N ASP A 240 22.98 1.43 -17.14
CA ASP A 240 24.04 2.33 -17.58
C ASP A 240 25.11 2.57 -16.48
N GLY A 241 24.91 1.97 -15.29
CA GLY A 241 25.80 2.06 -14.13
C GLY A 241 25.50 3.22 -13.18
N GLY A 242 24.49 4.03 -13.49
CA GLY A 242 23.93 5.06 -12.61
C GLY A 242 23.15 4.45 -11.44
N LEU A 243 22.65 5.30 -10.54
CA LEU A 243 21.77 4.86 -9.46
C LEU A 243 20.34 4.74 -9.96
N THR A 244 19.65 3.64 -9.65
CA THR A 244 18.24 3.44 -10.03
C THR A 244 17.37 4.51 -9.37
N HIS A 245 16.81 5.40 -10.18
CA HIS A 245 15.85 6.42 -9.74
C HIS A 245 14.56 5.75 -9.25
N ALA A 246 14.21 6.02 -8.00
CA ALA A 246 13.05 5.45 -7.32
C ALA A 246 11.87 6.42 -7.21
N GLY A 247 11.89 7.51 -8.00
CA GLY A 247 10.90 8.56 -7.97
C GLY A 247 11.41 9.85 -7.32
N HIS A 248 10.55 10.87 -7.38
CA HIS A 248 10.76 12.20 -6.81
C HIS A 248 9.68 12.48 -5.78
N ASN A 249 10.09 12.64 -4.51
CA ASN A 249 9.20 12.98 -3.42
C ASN A 249 9.95 13.81 -2.36
N TRP A 250 9.26 14.45 -1.43
CA TRP A 250 9.87 15.40 -0.45
C TRP A 250 10.76 16.48 -1.13
N GLY A 251 10.47 16.83 -2.38
CA GLY A 251 11.18 17.85 -3.15
C GLY A 251 12.55 17.44 -3.72
N HIS A 252 12.88 16.14 -3.72
CA HIS A 252 14.14 15.62 -4.27
C HIS A 252 13.98 14.22 -4.87
N ASP A 253 14.99 13.81 -5.65
CA ASP A 253 15.05 12.47 -6.24
C ASP A 253 15.51 11.44 -5.20
N LEU A 254 14.97 10.22 -5.31
CA LEU A 254 15.21 9.14 -4.37
C LEU A 254 15.80 7.92 -5.09
N TYR A 255 16.45 7.06 -4.32
CA TYR A 255 17.11 5.86 -4.82
C TYR A 255 16.69 4.61 -4.06
N ALA A 256 16.89 3.44 -4.68
CA ALA A 256 16.52 2.15 -4.10
C ALA A 256 17.70 1.51 -3.34
N LEU A 257 17.43 1.03 -2.12
CA LEU A 257 18.36 0.21 -1.34
C LEU A 257 18.42 -1.22 -1.92
N ASP A 258 19.63 -1.73 -2.14
CA ASP A 258 19.87 -3.10 -2.57
C ASP A 258 20.05 -4.03 -1.36
N THR A 259 18.95 -4.60 -0.88
CA THR A 259 18.95 -5.57 0.23
C THR A 259 19.64 -6.89 -0.09
N THR A 260 20.07 -7.12 -1.33
CA THR A 260 20.89 -8.29 -1.66
C THR A 260 22.37 -8.06 -1.36
N HIS A 261 22.78 -6.80 -1.15
CA HIS A 261 24.10 -6.48 -0.61
C HIS A 261 24.14 -6.83 0.89
N PRO A 262 25.11 -7.63 1.37
CA PRO A 262 25.13 -8.11 2.76
C PRO A 262 25.20 -6.97 3.79
N GLY A 263 25.88 -5.87 3.47
CA GLY A 263 25.92 -4.67 4.32
C GLY A 263 24.56 -3.99 4.45
N ALA A 264 23.84 -3.84 3.34
CA ALA A 264 22.50 -3.23 3.33
C ALA A 264 21.48 -4.12 4.06
N ALA A 265 21.54 -5.44 3.85
CA ALA A 265 20.73 -6.42 4.57
C ALA A 265 20.96 -6.36 6.10
N ALA A 266 22.23 -6.29 6.52
CA ALA A 266 22.60 -6.17 7.92
C ALA A 266 22.10 -4.86 8.54
N TYR A 267 22.26 -3.74 7.82
CA TYR A 267 21.73 -2.45 8.25
C TYR A 267 20.20 -2.48 8.42
N LEU A 268 19.47 -3.01 7.42
CA LEU A 268 18.02 -3.13 7.49
C LEU A 268 17.60 -3.98 8.70
N THR A 269 18.27 -5.11 8.92
CA THR A 269 18.04 -5.98 10.08
C THR A 269 18.29 -5.24 11.40
N GLU A 270 19.37 -4.45 11.48
CA GLU A 270 19.72 -3.64 12.65
C GLU A 270 18.65 -2.59 12.95
N VAL A 271 18.16 -1.87 11.93
CA VAL A 271 17.08 -0.88 12.08
C VAL A 271 15.87 -1.53 12.75
N PHE A 272 15.35 -2.61 12.19
CA PHE A 272 14.12 -3.22 12.69
C PHE A 272 14.30 -3.94 14.03
N THR A 273 15.44 -4.61 14.24
CA THR A 273 15.77 -5.21 15.55
C THR A 273 15.89 -4.14 16.64
N THR A 274 16.50 -3.00 16.32
CA THR A 274 16.64 -1.88 17.27
C THR A 274 15.28 -1.30 17.60
N LEU A 275 14.44 -0.98 16.61
CA LEU A 275 13.08 -0.49 16.85
C LEU A 275 12.25 -1.49 17.67
N ARG A 276 12.37 -2.79 17.38
CA ARG A 276 11.72 -3.84 18.17
C ARG A 276 12.18 -3.81 19.63
N ALA A 277 13.49 -3.72 19.87
CA ALA A 277 14.07 -3.64 21.21
C ALA A 277 13.69 -2.36 21.97
N GLU A 278 13.46 -1.25 21.26
CA GLU A 278 12.97 0.02 21.82
C GLU A 278 11.49 -0.04 22.24
N GLY A 279 10.77 -1.10 21.86
CA GLY A 279 9.40 -1.39 22.32
C GLY A 279 8.32 -1.16 21.27
N TYR A 280 8.68 -0.97 20.00
CA TYR A 280 7.72 -0.94 18.91
C TYR A 280 7.28 -2.38 18.55
N ASP A 281 5.99 -2.56 18.30
CA ASP A 281 5.40 -3.86 17.94
C ASP A 281 4.37 -3.77 16.80
N TYR A 282 4.23 -2.58 16.22
CA TYR A 282 3.46 -2.30 15.03
C TYR A 282 4.35 -1.52 14.06
N PHE A 283 4.50 -2.02 12.85
CA PHE A 283 5.42 -1.45 11.85
C PHE A 283 4.63 -1.15 10.59
N LYS A 284 4.61 0.12 10.17
CA LYS A 284 4.17 0.51 8.83
C LYS A 284 5.40 0.62 7.94
N THR A 285 5.49 -0.21 6.91
CA THR A 285 6.58 -0.15 5.93
C THR A 285 6.04 0.33 4.59
N ASP A 286 6.61 1.42 4.08
CA ASP A 286 6.03 2.22 3.02
C ASP A 286 6.95 2.36 1.80
N PHE A 287 6.41 2.83 0.68
CA PHE A 287 7.12 2.96 -0.60
C PHE A 287 7.82 1.66 -1.02
N LEU A 288 7.18 0.53 -0.69
CA LEU A 288 7.74 -0.81 -0.84
C LEU A 288 8.02 -1.18 -2.31
N TYR A 289 7.37 -0.51 -3.28
CA TYR A 289 7.65 -0.65 -4.71
C TYR A 289 9.13 -0.41 -5.04
N ALA A 290 9.84 0.43 -4.27
CA ALA A 290 11.25 0.74 -4.52
C ALA A 290 12.13 -0.51 -4.47
N GLY A 291 11.82 -1.46 -3.57
CA GLY A 291 12.54 -2.74 -3.48
C GLY A 291 12.32 -3.64 -4.71
N ALA A 292 11.23 -3.42 -5.44
CA ALA A 292 10.82 -4.18 -6.62
C ALA A 292 11.17 -3.49 -7.95
N LEU A 293 11.93 -2.39 -7.94
CA LEU A 293 12.39 -1.73 -9.15
C LEU A 293 13.42 -2.59 -9.90
N ASP A 294 13.31 -2.65 -11.22
CA ASP A 294 14.34 -3.26 -12.05
C ASP A 294 15.69 -2.54 -11.87
N GLY A 295 16.77 -3.30 -11.88
CA GLY A 295 18.12 -2.77 -11.71
C GLY A 295 19.14 -3.85 -11.42
N VAL A 296 20.41 -3.48 -11.55
CA VAL A 296 21.57 -4.30 -11.23
C VAL A 296 21.78 -4.26 -9.72
N ARG A 297 21.73 -5.45 -9.12
CA ARG A 297 21.92 -5.70 -7.68
C ARG A 297 23.23 -6.46 -7.44
N HIS A 298 23.63 -6.53 -6.18
CA HIS A 298 24.81 -7.24 -5.71
C HIS A 298 24.74 -8.73 -6.05
N THR A 299 23.56 -9.33 -5.91
CA THR A 299 23.28 -10.68 -6.42
C THR A 299 22.49 -10.62 -7.72
N GLY A 300 22.58 -11.67 -8.54
CA GLY A 300 21.90 -11.76 -9.84
C GLY A 300 20.43 -12.16 -9.77
N VAL A 301 19.77 -12.04 -8.61
CA VAL A 301 18.33 -12.34 -8.48
C VAL A 301 17.49 -11.25 -9.14
N ASP A 302 16.27 -11.59 -9.53
CA ASP A 302 15.34 -10.61 -10.09
C ASP A 302 14.77 -9.67 -9.01
N ALA A 303 14.17 -8.55 -9.45
CA ALA A 303 13.69 -7.50 -8.57
C ALA A 303 12.57 -7.95 -7.61
N LEU A 304 11.70 -8.88 -8.03
CA LEU A 304 10.60 -9.37 -7.18
C LEU A 304 11.13 -10.32 -6.11
N THR A 305 12.09 -11.18 -6.47
CA THR A 305 12.81 -12.00 -5.49
C THR A 305 13.54 -11.14 -4.47
N ALA A 306 14.28 -10.10 -4.91
CA ALA A 306 14.97 -9.18 -4.00
C ALA A 306 14.00 -8.42 -3.08
N TYR A 307 12.87 -7.93 -3.62
CA TYR A 307 11.80 -7.31 -2.84
C TYR A 307 11.31 -8.21 -1.72
N ARG A 308 10.94 -9.45 -2.07
CA ARG A 308 10.42 -10.42 -1.09
C ARG A 308 11.45 -10.76 -0.02
N GLN A 309 12.69 -11.03 -0.41
CA GLN A 309 13.80 -11.26 0.53
C GLN A 309 14.01 -10.07 1.47
N GLY A 310 13.93 -8.84 0.96
CA GLY A 310 14.01 -7.62 1.77
C GLY A 310 12.90 -7.53 2.82
N VAL A 311 11.67 -7.89 2.46
CA VAL A 311 10.54 -7.90 3.40
C VAL A 311 10.66 -9.07 4.40
N GLU A 312 11.14 -10.23 3.97
CA GLU A 312 11.42 -11.38 4.85
C GLU A 312 12.47 -11.03 5.92
N LEU A 313 13.53 -10.29 5.57
CA LEU A 313 14.49 -9.75 6.55
C LEU A 313 13.80 -8.88 7.60
N ILE A 314 12.87 -8.02 7.18
CA ILE A 314 12.09 -7.17 8.10
C ILE A 314 11.24 -8.05 9.02
N ARG A 315 10.53 -9.03 8.46
CA ARG A 315 9.66 -9.93 9.21
C ARG A 315 10.43 -10.73 10.26
N ASP A 316 11.59 -11.26 9.89
CA ASP A 316 12.47 -12.01 10.80
C ASP A 316 13.00 -11.10 11.92
N ALA A 317 13.38 -9.86 11.60
CA ALA A 317 13.94 -8.91 12.57
C ALA A 317 12.91 -8.44 13.62
N ILE A 318 11.65 -8.24 13.24
CA ILE A 318 10.59 -7.79 14.17
C ILE A 318 9.95 -8.93 14.95
N GLY A 319 10.07 -10.16 14.46
CA GLY A 319 9.46 -11.36 15.03
C GLY A 319 7.98 -11.55 14.64
N ALA A 320 7.49 -12.79 14.80
CA ALA A 320 6.15 -13.19 14.37
C ALA A 320 5.00 -12.55 15.17
N ASP A 321 5.28 -12.00 16.35
CA ASP A 321 4.26 -11.38 17.21
C ASP A 321 3.99 -9.92 16.83
N ALA A 322 4.98 -9.21 16.28
CA ALA A 322 4.82 -7.85 15.77
C ALA A 322 3.87 -7.78 14.58
N TYR A 323 3.10 -6.70 14.49
CA TYR A 323 2.16 -6.45 13.40
C TYR A 323 2.84 -5.65 12.29
N LEU A 324 2.75 -6.11 11.03
CA LEU A 324 3.37 -5.44 9.88
C LEU A 324 2.29 -5.02 8.88
N LEU A 325 2.20 -3.71 8.67
CA LEU A 325 1.38 -3.06 7.66
C LEU A 325 2.25 -2.68 6.46
N GLY A 326 1.93 -3.20 5.28
CA GLY A 326 2.56 -2.79 4.02
C GLY A 326 1.85 -1.58 3.39
N CYS A 327 2.62 -0.68 2.79
CA CYS A 327 2.14 0.48 2.06
C CYS A 327 3.03 0.79 0.84
N GLY A 328 2.42 1.33 -0.22
CA GLY A 328 3.12 1.54 -1.49
C GLY A 328 3.69 0.24 -2.07
N ALA A 329 3.05 -0.91 -1.83
CA ALA A 329 3.64 -2.23 -2.03
C ALA A 329 3.07 -2.93 -3.26
N PRO A 330 3.90 -3.62 -4.07
CA PRO A 330 3.40 -4.49 -5.14
C PRO A 330 2.42 -5.52 -4.57
N ILE A 331 1.16 -5.52 -5.02
CA ILE A 331 0.09 -6.30 -4.38
C ILE A 331 0.42 -7.80 -4.42
N LEU A 332 0.54 -8.35 -5.62
CA LEU A 332 0.72 -9.80 -5.79
C LEU A 332 2.09 -10.33 -5.28
N PRO A 333 3.22 -9.62 -5.46
CA PRO A 333 4.48 -10.02 -4.85
C PRO A 333 4.49 -10.00 -3.31
N SER A 334 3.53 -9.33 -2.67
CA SER A 334 3.44 -9.18 -1.21
C SER A 334 2.66 -10.30 -0.51
N LEU A 335 2.07 -11.23 -1.25
CA LEU A 335 1.26 -12.30 -0.68
C LEU A 335 2.07 -13.13 0.34
N GLY A 336 1.47 -13.34 1.50
CA GLY A 336 2.02 -14.12 2.62
C GLY A 336 3.04 -13.38 3.50
N LEU A 337 3.32 -12.10 3.26
CA LEU A 337 4.36 -11.36 3.99
C LEU A 337 3.82 -10.39 5.04
N PHE A 338 2.59 -9.89 4.88
CA PHE A 338 2.02 -8.79 5.67
C PHE A 338 0.80 -9.23 6.46
N ASP A 339 0.57 -8.58 7.61
CA ASP A 339 -0.65 -8.77 8.40
C ASP A 339 -1.80 -7.91 7.83
N ALA A 340 -1.47 -6.66 7.49
CA ALA A 340 -2.34 -5.74 6.79
C ALA A 340 -1.65 -5.09 5.60
N MET A 341 -2.45 -4.58 4.66
CA MET A 341 -1.94 -3.91 3.47
C MET A 341 -2.81 -2.70 3.14
N ARG A 342 -2.18 -1.56 2.89
CA ARG A 342 -2.84 -0.42 2.23
C ARG A 342 -3.29 -0.84 0.84
N VAL A 343 -4.59 -0.75 0.60
CA VAL A 343 -5.20 -1.20 -0.67
C VAL A 343 -5.69 -0.06 -1.55
N SER A 344 -5.36 1.18 -1.20
CA SER A 344 -5.81 2.38 -1.90
C SER A 344 -4.71 3.45 -1.91
N PRO A 345 -4.77 4.42 -2.85
CA PRO A 345 -4.08 5.70 -2.71
C PRO A 345 -4.35 6.34 -1.35
N ASP A 346 -3.50 7.27 -0.94
CA ASP A 346 -3.74 8.02 0.29
C ASP A 346 -5.12 8.70 0.28
N THR A 347 -5.79 8.68 1.41
CA THR A 347 -6.91 9.59 1.65
C THR A 347 -6.40 11.03 1.76
N ALA A 348 -7.31 12.00 1.79
CA ALA A 348 -6.96 13.40 1.98
C ALA A 348 -8.09 14.19 2.64
N PRO A 349 -7.81 15.38 3.22
CA PRO A 349 -8.86 16.27 3.68
C PRO A 349 -9.75 16.81 2.55
N HIS A 350 -9.32 16.66 1.29
CA HIS A 350 -10.06 17.04 0.09
C HIS A 350 -10.61 15.83 -0.67
N ARG A 351 -11.71 16.04 -1.38
CA ARG A 351 -12.41 14.97 -2.10
C ARG A 351 -11.65 14.47 -3.33
N ARG A 352 -11.24 15.38 -4.21
CA ARG A 352 -10.61 15.02 -5.50
C ARG A 352 -9.10 14.98 -5.39
N PRO A 353 -8.41 14.07 -6.11
CA PRO A 353 -6.97 14.11 -6.20
C PRO A 353 -6.49 15.26 -7.09
N GLU A 354 -5.25 15.69 -6.86
CA GLU A 354 -4.61 16.69 -7.71
C GLU A 354 -4.45 16.18 -9.15
N ALA A 355 -4.64 17.07 -10.13
CA ALA A 355 -4.59 16.76 -11.56
C ALA A 355 -5.55 15.64 -12.03
N ASP A 356 -6.58 15.32 -11.22
CA ASP A 356 -7.47 14.17 -11.41
C ASP A 356 -6.70 12.83 -11.59
N ASP A 357 -5.48 12.72 -11.04
CA ASP A 357 -4.72 11.47 -11.01
C ASP A 357 -5.17 10.60 -9.85
N PHE A 358 -5.89 9.51 -10.17
CA PHE A 358 -6.45 8.61 -9.17
C PHE A 358 -5.41 7.76 -8.42
N SER A 359 -4.11 7.93 -8.68
CA SER A 359 -3.06 7.36 -7.85
C SER A 359 -2.54 8.32 -6.77
N ARG A 360 -3.06 9.56 -6.72
CA ARG A 360 -2.65 10.62 -5.78
C ARG A 360 -3.63 10.73 -4.59
N PRO A 361 -3.22 11.42 -3.50
CA PRO A 361 -4.08 11.59 -2.34
C PRO A 361 -5.44 12.21 -2.68
N GLY A 362 -6.54 11.62 -2.18
CA GLY A 362 -7.89 12.12 -2.42
C GLY A 362 -8.97 11.08 -2.07
N GLN A 363 -10.07 11.52 -1.44
CA GLN A 363 -11.13 10.59 -1.00
C GLN A 363 -11.78 9.83 -2.16
N ASP A 364 -12.06 10.47 -3.30
CA ASP A 364 -12.65 9.80 -4.46
C ASP A 364 -11.72 8.70 -5.01
N ALA A 365 -10.40 8.93 -5.02
CA ALA A 365 -9.40 7.98 -5.49
C ALA A 365 -9.22 6.79 -4.53
N ALA A 366 -9.16 7.09 -3.23
CA ALA A 366 -9.08 6.09 -2.18
C ALA A 366 -10.34 5.22 -2.14
N GLU A 367 -11.53 5.82 -2.21
CA GLU A 367 -12.82 5.10 -2.24
C GLU A 367 -12.93 4.18 -3.46
N PHE A 368 -12.58 4.67 -4.66
CA PHE A 368 -12.64 3.91 -5.90
C PHE A 368 -11.81 2.63 -5.82
N THR A 369 -10.54 2.77 -5.44
CA THR A 369 -9.59 1.64 -5.39
C THR A 369 -9.87 0.73 -4.20
N GLY A 370 -10.18 1.30 -3.03
CA GLY A 370 -10.45 0.57 -1.80
C GLY A 370 -11.71 -0.31 -1.91
N ALA A 371 -12.77 0.19 -2.55
CA ALA A 371 -13.97 -0.61 -2.83
C ALA A 371 -13.70 -1.74 -3.82
N ALA A 372 -12.90 -1.47 -4.87
CA ALA A 372 -12.56 -2.46 -5.89
C ALA A 372 -11.73 -3.64 -5.35
N ARG A 373 -10.94 -3.43 -4.30
CA ARG A 373 -10.06 -4.43 -3.68
C ARG A 373 -10.65 -5.11 -2.44
N GLN A 374 -11.96 -4.99 -2.20
CA GLN A 374 -12.61 -5.65 -1.07
C GLN A 374 -12.53 -7.18 -1.10
N TRP A 375 -12.41 -7.78 -2.28
CA TRP A 375 -12.14 -9.21 -2.43
C TRP A 375 -10.85 -9.67 -1.70
N GLN A 376 -9.88 -8.78 -1.47
CA GLN A 376 -8.60 -9.08 -0.78
C GLN A 376 -8.76 -9.25 0.73
N HIS A 377 -9.71 -8.53 1.34
CA HIS A 377 -9.88 -8.45 2.79
C HIS A 377 -10.20 -9.82 3.39
N GLY A 378 -9.47 -10.20 4.43
CA GLY A 378 -9.65 -11.47 5.15
C GLY A 378 -9.17 -12.71 4.37
N ARG A 379 -8.64 -12.53 3.14
CA ARG A 379 -8.14 -13.62 2.29
C ARG A 379 -6.64 -13.51 2.04
N LEU A 380 -6.17 -12.32 1.67
CA LEU A 380 -4.75 -12.07 1.42
C LEU A 380 -4.06 -11.46 2.65
N TRP A 381 -4.79 -10.58 3.34
CA TRP A 381 -4.39 -9.79 4.51
C TRP A 381 -5.63 -9.10 5.08
N ILE A 382 -5.46 -8.32 6.17
CA ILE A 382 -6.45 -7.31 6.51
C ILE A 382 -6.25 -6.08 5.61
N ASN A 383 -7.26 -5.72 4.83
CA ASN A 383 -7.24 -4.45 4.10
C ASN A 383 -7.13 -3.27 5.08
N ASP A 384 -6.24 -2.35 4.78
CA ASP A 384 -6.19 -1.00 5.34
C ASP A 384 -6.76 -0.02 4.30
N PRO A 385 -7.99 0.50 4.52
CA PRO A 385 -8.63 1.49 3.64
C PRO A 385 -8.04 2.89 3.79
N ASP A 386 -7.02 3.05 4.63
CA ASP A 386 -6.44 4.29 5.13
C ASP A 386 -7.23 4.97 6.25
N CYS A 387 -6.69 6.05 6.80
CA CYS A 387 -7.16 6.62 8.07
C CYS A 387 -8.51 7.33 7.96
N LEU A 388 -9.36 7.13 8.97
CA LEU A 388 -10.47 8.02 9.28
C LEU A 388 -9.93 9.42 9.63
N MET A 389 -10.44 10.43 8.93
CA MET A 389 -10.26 11.84 9.27
C MET A 389 -11.63 12.46 9.54
N ALA A 390 -11.94 12.66 10.82
CA ALA A 390 -13.24 13.10 11.29
C ALA A 390 -13.30 14.58 11.67
N ARG A 391 -12.17 15.30 11.61
CA ARG A 391 -12.12 16.73 11.94
C ARG A 391 -12.96 17.60 10.98
N PRO A 392 -13.49 18.75 11.44
CA PRO A 392 -14.37 19.61 10.63
C PRO A 392 -13.77 20.15 9.32
N ALA A 393 -12.44 20.21 9.20
CA ALA A 393 -11.76 20.74 8.02
C ALA A 393 -11.79 19.80 6.80
N VAL A 394 -12.24 18.55 6.97
CA VAL A 394 -12.27 17.54 5.91
C VAL A 394 -13.57 17.70 5.10
N GLU A 395 -13.43 17.94 3.79
CA GLU A 395 -14.53 18.35 2.89
C GLU A 395 -15.75 17.42 2.93
N THR A 396 -15.52 16.10 2.91
CA THR A 396 -16.59 15.09 2.89
C THR A 396 -16.43 14.04 4.00
N ARG A 397 -16.11 14.48 5.21
CA ARG A 397 -15.84 13.61 6.38
C ARG A 397 -16.91 12.56 6.68
N GLU A 398 -18.19 12.87 6.50
CA GLU A 398 -19.29 11.91 6.74
C GLU A 398 -19.30 10.79 5.69
N ARG A 399 -19.07 11.13 4.42
CA ARG A 399 -18.97 10.16 3.33
C ARG A 399 -17.75 9.27 3.52
N TRP A 400 -16.61 9.87 3.85
CA TRP A 400 -15.38 9.13 4.13
C TRP A 400 -15.54 8.17 5.31
N ALA A 401 -16.16 8.62 6.41
CA ALA A 401 -16.46 7.77 7.55
C ALA A 401 -17.38 6.59 7.17
N ALA A 402 -18.38 6.82 6.31
CA ALA A 402 -19.25 5.77 5.79
C ALA A 402 -18.49 4.76 4.91
N HIS A 403 -17.52 5.22 4.13
CA HIS A 403 -16.63 4.33 3.36
C HIS A 403 -15.80 3.44 4.27
N VAL A 404 -15.07 4.03 5.24
CA VAL A 404 -14.25 3.30 6.22
C VAL A 404 -15.09 2.27 6.98
N GLU A 405 -16.33 2.63 7.36
CA GLU A 405 -17.26 1.71 8.00
C GLU A 405 -17.71 0.56 7.09
N ALA A 406 -17.98 0.84 5.81
CA ALA A 406 -18.44 -0.16 4.85
C ALA A 406 -17.34 -1.14 4.43
N THR A 407 -16.10 -0.68 4.32
CA THR A 407 -14.95 -1.53 3.97
C THR A 407 -14.45 -2.34 5.15
N GLY A 408 -14.55 -1.79 6.37
CA GLY A 408 -13.98 -2.41 7.56
C GLY A 408 -12.47 -2.63 7.45
N GLY A 409 -11.95 -3.65 8.14
CA GLY A 409 -10.53 -3.96 8.20
C GLY A 409 -9.77 -3.13 9.23
N LEU A 410 -8.54 -2.73 8.90
CA LEU A 410 -7.71 -1.96 9.81
C LEU A 410 -8.35 -0.58 10.00
N THR A 411 -8.78 -0.30 11.22
CA THR A 411 -9.43 0.99 11.54
C THR A 411 -8.43 1.91 12.22
N ALA A 412 -7.94 2.89 11.45
CA ALA A 412 -7.04 3.92 11.93
C ALA A 412 -7.74 5.30 11.98
N SER A 413 -7.44 6.14 12.97
CA SER A 413 -7.80 7.55 13.00
C SER A 413 -6.55 8.41 12.81
N SER A 414 -6.66 9.54 12.10
CA SER A 414 -5.54 10.47 11.90
C SER A 414 -6.01 11.92 11.94
N ASP A 415 -6.36 12.36 13.16
CA ASP A 415 -6.69 13.74 13.50
C ASP A 415 -5.94 14.16 14.76
N ARG A 416 -5.74 15.47 14.93
CA ARG A 416 -5.52 16.04 16.26
C ARG A 416 -6.79 15.85 17.07
N LEU A 417 -6.76 14.96 18.06
CA LEU A 417 -7.97 14.48 18.74
C LEU A 417 -8.73 15.59 19.48
N LEU A 418 -8.03 16.60 19.98
CA LEU A 418 -8.65 17.77 20.63
C LEU A 418 -9.27 18.77 19.63
N SER A 419 -9.01 18.62 18.34
CA SER A 419 -9.65 19.41 17.27
C SER A 419 -10.96 18.78 16.77
N LEU A 420 -11.32 17.59 17.25
CA LEU A 420 -12.58 16.94 16.89
C LEU A 420 -13.77 17.66 17.55
N ASP A 421 -14.83 17.88 16.77
CA ASP A 421 -16.13 18.26 17.32
C ASP A 421 -16.87 17.02 17.86
N THR A 422 -18.06 17.22 18.44
CA THR A 422 -18.85 16.12 19.02
C THR A 422 -19.09 14.99 18.03
N TRP A 423 -19.45 15.33 16.79
CA TRP A 423 -19.64 14.33 15.73
C TRP A 423 -18.35 13.55 15.44
N GLY A 424 -17.21 14.25 15.35
CA GLY A 424 -15.92 13.62 15.09
C GLY A 424 -15.51 12.66 16.20
N VAL A 425 -15.65 13.08 17.47
CA VAL A 425 -15.36 12.22 18.63
C VAL A 425 -16.26 10.98 18.63
N ASP A 426 -17.56 11.15 18.45
CA ASP A 426 -18.52 10.04 18.51
C ASP A 426 -18.34 9.07 17.34
N THR A 427 -18.05 9.58 16.14
CA THR A 427 -17.76 8.76 14.96
C THR A 427 -16.47 7.98 15.13
N THR A 428 -15.39 8.64 15.56
CA THR A 428 -14.10 8.00 15.83
C THR A 428 -14.25 6.91 16.89
N ARG A 429 -14.92 7.19 18.02
CA ARG A 429 -15.16 6.18 19.06
C ARG A 429 -15.92 4.98 18.50
N ARG A 430 -17.04 5.21 17.82
CA ARG A 430 -17.91 4.17 17.27
C ARG A 430 -17.18 3.26 16.28
N LEU A 431 -16.40 3.83 15.36
CA LEU A 431 -15.68 3.04 14.35
C LEU A 431 -14.51 2.28 14.96
N LEU A 432 -13.77 2.87 15.90
CA LEU A 432 -12.71 2.16 16.61
C LEU A 432 -13.26 1.05 17.52
N THR A 433 -14.40 1.25 18.20
CA THR A 433 -15.05 0.17 18.98
C THR A 433 -15.44 -1.00 18.10
N LYS A 434 -16.07 -0.74 16.95
CA LYS A 434 -16.39 -1.81 15.97
C LYS A 434 -15.14 -2.54 15.46
N GLY A 435 -14.07 -1.79 15.21
CA GLY A 435 -12.78 -2.34 14.83
C GLY A 435 -12.21 -3.25 15.91
N ALA A 436 -12.31 -2.87 17.18
CA ALA A 436 -11.88 -3.69 18.31
C ALA A 436 -12.74 -4.95 18.49
N GLU A 437 -14.06 -4.85 18.37
CA GLU A 437 -14.97 -6.02 18.45
C GLU A 437 -14.73 -7.03 17.33
N ALA A 438 -14.23 -6.60 16.15
CA ALA A 438 -13.85 -7.50 15.07
C ALA A 438 -12.55 -8.29 15.37
N THR A 439 -11.84 -7.96 16.45
CA THR A 439 -10.60 -8.65 16.88
C THR A 439 -10.79 -9.66 18.01
N GLU A 440 -11.95 -9.67 18.67
CA GLU A 440 -12.36 -10.66 19.67
C GLU A 440 -13.06 -11.86 19.02
#